data_AF-A0A946CD14-F1
#
_entry.id   AF-A0A946CD14-F1
#
_cell.length_a   1.000
_cell.length_b   1.000
_cell.length_c   1.000
_cell.angle_alpha   90.00
_cell.angle_beta   90.00
_cell.angle_gamma   90.00
#
_symmetry.space_group_name_H-M   'P 1'
#
loop_
_entity.id
_entity.type
_entity.pdbx_description
1 polymer ?
#
loop_
_entity_poly.entity_id
_entity_poly.type
_entity_poly.pdbx_seq_one_letter_code
_entity_poly.pdbx_strand_id
1 'polypeptide(L)' 'RIGLTDRELAAFHCDVGAFMKIAPLTVNERCSVWRAADYLVDVGLRHLPVVDDGNEVVGMLTRGDLCGQSARGDGE' A
#
# COMPACT_ATOMS: atom_id res chain seq x y z
N ARG A 1 1.20 -9.79 -19.92
CA ARG A 1 1.77 -11.14 -19.67
C ARG A 1 3.17 -11.15 -20.28
N ILE A 2 4.20 -11.47 -19.52
CA ILE A 2 5.61 -11.30 -19.95
C ILE A 2 6.15 -12.46 -20.82
N GLY A 3 5.31 -13.37 -21.33
CA GLY A 3 5.71 -14.32 -22.38
C GLY A 3 6.78 -15.35 -21.98
N LEU A 4 6.88 -15.70 -20.70
CA LEU A 4 7.82 -16.70 -20.21
C LEU A 4 7.18 -18.09 -20.13
N THR A 5 7.94 -19.12 -20.46
CA THR A 5 7.58 -20.53 -20.25
C THR A 5 7.77 -20.95 -18.79
N ASP A 6 7.10 -22.01 -18.34
CA ASP A 6 7.21 -22.51 -16.95
C ASP A 6 8.66 -22.89 -16.56
N ARG A 7 9.44 -23.37 -17.54
CA ARG A 7 10.86 -23.71 -17.36
C ARG A 7 11.72 -22.45 -17.15
N GLU A 8 11.40 -21.37 -17.84
CA GLU A 8 12.09 -20.08 -17.67
C GLU A 8 11.72 -19.44 -16.34
N LEU A 9 10.45 -19.49 -15.91
CA LEU A 9 10.04 -19.04 -14.58
C LEU A 9 10.78 -19.79 -13.47
N ALA A 10 10.91 -21.12 -13.59
CA ALA A 10 11.59 -21.95 -12.60
C ALA A 10 13.11 -21.69 -12.52
N ALA A 11 13.73 -21.21 -13.60
CA ALA A 11 15.15 -20.88 -13.64
C ALA A 11 15.46 -19.50 -13.04
N PHE A 12 14.51 -18.57 -13.05
CA PHE A 12 14.63 -17.25 -12.42
C PHE A 12 14.20 -17.29 -10.96
N HIS A 13 15.04 -17.89 -10.12
CA HIS A 13 15.00 -17.67 -8.68
C HIS A 13 15.68 -16.32 -8.39
N CYS A 14 14.87 -15.31 -8.09
CA CYS A 14 15.32 -14.06 -7.47
C CYS A 14 14.72 -14.01 -6.07
N ASP A 15 15.57 -13.98 -5.05
CA ASP A 15 15.11 -13.75 -3.68
C ASP A 15 14.65 -12.30 -3.53
N VAL A 16 13.33 -12.11 -3.62
CA VAL A 16 12.71 -10.80 -3.43
C VAL A 16 12.84 -10.29 -1.99
N GLY A 17 13.10 -11.17 -1.02
CA GLY A 17 13.30 -10.82 0.38
C GLY A 17 14.47 -9.85 0.56
N ALA A 18 15.52 -9.96 -0.27
CA ALA A 18 16.64 -9.03 -0.29
C ALA A 18 16.27 -7.58 -0.68
N PHE A 19 15.11 -7.38 -1.33
CA PHE A 19 14.61 -6.07 -1.77
C PHE A 19 13.39 -5.60 -0.96
N MET A 20 12.83 -6.45 -0.10
CA MET A 20 11.66 -6.14 0.71
C MET A 20 12.03 -5.35 1.96
N LYS A 21 11.14 -4.45 2.38
CA LYS A 21 11.20 -3.88 3.73
C LYS A 21 10.52 -4.84 4.70
N ILE A 22 11.29 -5.37 5.65
CA ILE A 22 10.76 -6.18 6.76
C ILE A 22 9.91 -5.28 7.67
N ALA A 23 8.73 -5.76 8.06
CA ALA A 23 7.77 -5.04 8.88
C ALA A 23 7.50 -3.61 8.35
N PRO A 24 6.89 -3.47 7.16
CA PRO A 24 6.49 -2.17 6.67
C PRO A 24 5.51 -1.51 7.64
N LEU A 25 5.44 -0.17 7.62
CA LEU A 25 4.41 0.53 8.37
C LEU A 25 3.04 0.14 7.81
N THR A 26 2.13 -0.27 8.69
CA THR A 26 0.75 -0.61 8.35
C THR A 26 -0.21 0.20 9.23
N VAL A 27 -1.47 0.29 8.82
CA VAL A 27 -2.56 0.81 9.65
C VAL A 27 -3.67 -0.22 9.73
N ASN A 28 -4.37 -0.26 10.87
CA ASN A 28 -5.56 -1.10 11.00
C ASN A 28 -6.72 -0.52 10.16
N GLU A 29 -7.62 -1.36 9.68
CA GLU A 29 -8.79 -0.98 8.87
C GLU A 29 -9.74 0.02 9.58
N ARG A 30 -9.69 0.08 10.91
CA ARG A 30 -10.45 1.03 11.73
C ARG A 30 -9.70 2.34 11.97
N CYS A 31 -8.49 2.50 11.45
CA CYS A 31 -7.72 3.74 11.54
C CYS A 31 -8.46 4.87 10.82
N SER A 32 -8.48 6.07 11.41
CA SER A 32 -9.10 7.22 10.75
C SER A 32 -8.34 7.58 9.47
N VAL A 33 -9.09 8.02 8.45
CA VAL A 33 -8.53 8.44 7.17
C VAL A 33 -7.55 9.60 7.34
N TRP A 34 -7.84 10.55 8.24
CA TRP A 34 -6.95 11.67 8.56
C TRP A 34 -5.59 11.20 9.10
N ARG A 35 -5.59 10.26 10.04
CA ARG A 35 -4.34 9.71 10.59
C ARG A 35 -3.57 8.91 9.53
N ALA A 36 -4.28 8.19 8.66
CA ALA A 36 -3.65 7.51 7.54
C ALA A 36 -3.05 8.49 6.52
N ALA A 37 -3.69 9.65 6.33
CA ALA A 37 -3.17 10.74 5.49
C ALA A 37 -1.89 11.35 6.06
N ASP A 38 -1.82 11.57 7.37
CA ASP A 38 -0.60 12.04 8.04
C ASP A 38 0.57 11.08 7.77
N TYR A 39 0.35 9.76 7.83
CA TYR A 39 1.40 8.79 7.46
C TYR A 39 1.82 8.87 5.99
N LEU A 40 0.90 9.15 5.06
CA LEU A 40 1.22 9.26 3.65
C LEU A 40 1.95 10.59 3.31
N VAL A 41 1.66 11.66 4.03
CA VAL A 41 2.25 12.99 3.78
C VAL A 41 3.51 13.19 4.61
N ASP A 42 3.41 13.09 5.94
CA ASP A 42 4.48 13.47 6.87
C ASP A 42 5.63 12.48 6.85
N VAL A 43 5.33 11.19 6.73
CA VAL A 43 6.35 10.14 6.60
C VAL A 43 6.80 9.97 5.14
N GLY A 44 6.15 10.65 4.19
CA GLY A 44 6.49 10.59 2.77
C GLY A 44 6.16 9.25 2.10
N LEU A 45 5.25 8.46 2.68
CA LEU A 45 4.84 7.18 2.11
C LEU A 45 3.87 7.37 0.93
N ARG A 46 4.11 6.63 -0.16
CA ARG A 46 3.19 6.66 -1.32
C ARG A 46 2.04 5.66 -1.20
N HIS A 47 2.28 4.58 -0.46
CA HIS A 47 1.38 3.46 -0.29
C HIS A 47 1.45 2.99 1.16
N LEU A 48 0.30 2.65 1.73
CA LEU A 48 0.15 2.22 3.10
C LEU A 48 -0.73 0.96 3.14
N PRO A 49 -0.17 -0.20 3.49
CA PRO A 49 -0.97 -1.42 3.66
C PRO A 49 -1.94 -1.27 4.83
N VAL A 50 -3.18 -1.69 4.59
CA VAL A 50 -4.24 -1.73 5.59
C VAL A 50 -4.43 -3.16 6.05
N VAL A 51 -4.42 -3.38 7.35
CA VAL A 51 -4.55 -4.70 7.98
C VAL A 51 -5.77 -4.77 8.90
N ASP A 52 -6.26 -5.97 9.18
CA ASP A 52 -7.30 -6.20 10.18
C ASP A 52 -6.73 -6.37 11.60
N ASP A 53 -7.56 -6.80 12.55
CA ASP A 53 -7.16 -7.10 13.94
C ASP A 53 -6.26 -8.35 14.03
N GLY A 54 -6.28 -9.23 13.03
CA GLY A 54 -5.43 -10.41 12.89
C GLY A 54 -4.08 -10.13 12.21
N ASN A 55 -3.83 -8.86 11.84
CA ASN A 55 -2.66 -8.43 11.07
C ASN A 55 -2.60 -9.02 9.65
N GLU A 56 -3.75 -9.41 9.09
CA GLU A 56 -3.88 -9.82 7.70
C GLU A 56 -4.13 -8.61 6.81
N VAL A 57 -3.53 -8.58 5.61
CA VAL A 57 -3.68 -7.47 4.67
C VAL A 57 -5.07 -7.51 4.04
N VAL A 58 -5.88 -6.47 4.30
CA VAL A 58 -7.23 -6.31 3.74
C VAL A 58 -7.28 -5.29 2.61
N GLY A 59 -6.25 -4.45 2.45
CA GLY A 59 -6.22 -3.47 1.39
C GLY A 59 -4.96 -2.61 1.35
N MET A 60 -5.00 -1.60 0.48
CA MET A 60 -3.93 -0.62 0.28
C MET A 60 -4.54 0.77 0.19
N LEU A 61 -3.92 1.74 0.87
CA LEU A 61 -4.26 3.15 0.76
C LEU A 61 -3.12 3.91 0.09
N THR A 62 -3.46 4.82 -0.81
CA THR A 62 -2.51 5.66 -1.55
C THR A 62 -2.88 7.12 -1.43
N ARG A 63 -1.94 8.01 -1.78
CA ARG A 63 -2.21 9.46 -1.86
C ARG A 63 -3.34 9.80 -2.86
N GLY A 64 -3.50 9.00 -3.91
CA GLY A 64 -4.56 9.18 -4.90
C GLY A 64 -5.96 8.96 -4.32
N ASP A 65 -6.10 7.99 -3.41
CA ASP A 65 -7.38 7.66 -2.77
C ASP A 65 -7.89 8.80 -1.88
N LEU A 66 -6.96 9.59 -1.32
CA LEU A 66 -7.26 10.78 -0.53
C LEU A 66 -7.60 12.00 -1.40
N CYS A 67 -7.02 12.08 -2.60
CA CYS A 67 -7.23 13.20 -3.53
C CYS A 67 -8.63 13.19 -4.17
N GLY A 68 -9.30 12.03 -4.22
CA GLY A 68 -10.66 11.90 -4.76
C GLY A 68 -11.79 12.38 -3.85
N GLN A 69 -11.50 12.65 -2.57
CA GLN A 69 -12.51 13.11 -1.60
C GLN A 69 -12.52 14.64 -1.39
N SER A 70 -11.56 15.37 -1.94
CA SER A 70 -11.45 16.84 -1.79
C SER A 70 -11.94 17.65 -3.00
N ALA A 71 -12.47 17.01 -4.05
CA ALA A 71 -13.00 17.70 -5.25
C ALA A 71 -14.54 17.84 -5.27
N ARG A 72 -15.17 17.85 -4.10
CA ARG A 72 -16.55 18.30 -3.87
C ARG A 72 -16.61 19.01 -2.51
N GLY A 73 -16.01 20.19 -2.45
CA GLY A 73 -15.94 20.96 -1.21
C GLY A 73 -15.56 22.43 -1.40
N ASP A 74 -15.76 22.97 -2.59
CA ASP A 74 -15.61 24.39 -2.93
C ASP A 74 -16.93 24.89 -3.51
N GLY A 75 -17.92 24.93 -2.63
CA GLY A 75 -19.09 25.78 -2.74
C GLY A 75 -19.14 26.68 -1.51
N GLU A 76 -18.32 27.73 -1.52
CA GLU A 76 -18.65 29.11 -1.11
C GLU A 76 -17.53 30.07 -1.54
#